data_AF-Q4D0N7-F1
#
_entry.id   AF-Q4D0N7-F1
#
_cell.length_a   1.000
_cell.length_b   1.000
_cell.length_c   1.000
_cell.angle_alpha   90.00
_cell.angle_beta   90.00
_cell.angle_gamma   90.00
#
_symmetry.space_group_name_H-M   'P 1'
#
loop_
_entity.id
_entity.type
_entity.pdbx_description
1 polymer ?
#
loop_
_entity_poly.entity_id
_entity_poly.type
_entity_poly.pdbx_seq_one_letter_code
_entity_poly.pdbx_strand_id
1 'polypeptide(L)'
;LEHLVELVADKFRIIGQTEDENKPFGRIQDVQKKSFQETSAIKDAKRRLKQRCEDDLKNLHGAIQKADMEDAEAMKRFATQKEKSEKFIQENLDRQDEAWRRIQELERVLQRLGTERFEEVKRRIEENDREEKRKVEYQQFLDVCGQHKKLLELSVYNCDLAMRCIGMMEELVAEGCSAIKSRHDKTNEELADLRLQVHQEYLEAFRRLYKTLGQLVYKKEKRLEEIDRNIRTTHIQLEFAIETFDPNAKKHSDAKKELYKLRAQVEEELEMLKDKMAQALEMFGPTEDALNQAGIEFVHPAEEVEDGNLTRRSKMVEYRAHLAKQEEVKIAAEREELKRSKTLQSQQYRGKTVQQITQ
;
A
#
# COMPACT_ATOMS: atom_id res chain seq x y z
N LEU A 1 -11.78 -12.76 29.82
CA LEU A 1 -11.72 -13.57 28.59
C LEU A 1 -12.39 -12.84 27.44
N GLU A 2 -13.63 -12.38 27.60
CA GLU A 2 -14.31 -11.50 26.62
C GLU A 2 -13.42 -10.28 26.27
N HIS A 3 -12.93 -9.55 27.28
CA HIS A 3 -12.00 -8.45 27.06
C HIS A 3 -10.68 -8.85 26.35
N LEU A 4 -10.21 -10.10 26.54
CA LEU A 4 -9.02 -10.56 25.83
C LEU A 4 -9.32 -10.72 24.33
N VAL A 5 -10.49 -11.29 24.00
CA VAL A 5 -10.95 -11.43 22.61
C VAL A 5 -11.13 -10.05 21.95
N GLU A 6 -11.69 -9.08 22.68
CA GLU A 6 -11.81 -7.69 22.21
C GLU A 6 -10.43 -7.05 21.95
N LEU A 7 -9.46 -7.24 22.84
CA LEU A 7 -8.10 -6.72 22.66
C LEU A 7 -7.40 -7.33 21.44
N VAL A 8 -7.62 -8.62 21.14
CA VAL A 8 -7.11 -9.22 19.90
C VAL A 8 -7.86 -8.67 18.69
N ALA A 9 -9.18 -8.45 18.80
CA ALA A 9 -9.96 -7.83 17.73
C ALA A 9 -9.47 -6.40 17.39
N ASP A 10 -9.08 -5.63 18.40
CA ASP A 10 -8.47 -4.31 18.21
C ASP A 10 -7.17 -4.34 17.41
N LYS A 11 -6.39 -5.43 17.49
CA LYS A 11 -5.18 -5.59 16.67
C LYS A 11 -5.53 -5.63 15.17
N PHE A 12 -6.63 -6.28 14.77
CA PHE A 12 -7.07 -6.24 13.36
C PHE A 12 -7.41 -4.83 12.91
N ARG A 13 -8.03 -4.02 13.78
CA ARG A 13 -8.35 -2.62 13.48
C ARG A 13 -7.08 -1.80 13.23
N ILE A 14 -6.04 -1.99 14.06
CA ILE A 14 -4.76 -1.30 13.90
C ILE A 14 -4.08 -1.73 12.60
N ILE A 15 -4.03 -3.04 12.31
CA ILE A 15 -3.47 -3.56 11.05
C ILE A 15 -4.19 -2.96 9.84
N GLY A 16 -5.53 -2.92 9.87
CA GLY A 16 -6.34 -2.33 8.79
C GLY A 16 -6.05 -0.84 8.58
N GLN A 17 -5.86 -0.07 9.65
CA GLN A 17 -5.46 1.34 9.55
C GLN A 17 -4.07 1.48 8.90
N THR A 18 -3.11 0.64 9.28
CA THR A 18 -1.77 0.66 8.69
C THR A 18 -1.80 0.27 7.20
N GLU A 19 -2.65 -0.66 6.79
CA GLU A 19 -2.86 -0.97 5.37
C GLU A 19 -3.44 0.20 4.59
N ASP A 20 -4.44 0.88 5.14
CA ASP A 20 -5.05 2.06 4.51
C ASP A 20 -4.03 3.20 4.35
N GLU A 21 -3.18 3.42 5.35
CA GLU A 21 -2.05 4.37 5.27
C GLU A 21 -0.99 3.95 4.25
N ASN A 22 -0.77 2.64 4.05
CA ASN A 22 0.20 2.12 3.09
C ASN A 22 -0.32 2.12 1.64
N LYS A 23 -1.64 2.10 1.45
CA LYS A 23 -2.32 1.97 0.15
C LYS A 23 -1.92 3.00 -0.92
N PRO A 24 -1.69 4.30 -0.62
CA PRO A 24 -1.28 5.27 -1.62
C PRO A 24 0.07 4.94 -2.27
N PHE A 25 0.98 4.26 -1.56
CA PHE A 25 2.30 3.91 -2.07
C PHE A 25 2.26 2.83 -3.15
N GLY A 26 1.17 2.05 -3.26
CA GLY A 26 0.99 1.07 -4.34
C GLY A 26 0.93 1.71 -5.74
N ARG A 27 0.68 3.02 -5.85
CA ARG A 27 0.66 3.77 -7.12
C ARG A 27 1.97 4.50 -7.44
N ILE A 28 3.04 4.23 -6.72
CA ILE A 28 4.31 4.95 -6.93
C ILE A 28 4.87 4.78 -8.35
N GLN A 29 4.60 3.64 -8.99
CA GLN A 29 5.00 3.41 -10.39
C GLN A 29 4.30 4.35 -11.37
N ASP A 30 3.08 4.78 -11.09
CA ASP A 30 2.36 5.75 -11.92
C ASP A 30 3.01 7.13 -11.83
N VAL A 31 3.48 7.51 -10.63
CA VAL A 31 4.24 8.74 -10.39
C VAL A 31 5.55 8.71 -11.18
N GLN A 32 6.28 7.59 -11.11
CA GLN A 32 7.51 7.39 -11.89
C GLN A 32 7.25 7.53 -13.40
N LYS A 33 6.22 6.85 -13.90
CA LYS A 33 5.85 6.87 -15.32
C LYS A 33 5.49 8.27 -15.80
N LYS A 34 4.72 9.02 -15.00
CA LYS A 34 4.34 10.40 -15.32
C LYS A 34 5.57 11.31 -15.34
N SER A 35 6.44 11.19 -14.34
CA SER A 35 7.70 11.95 -14.29
C SER A 35 8.56 11.68 -15.54
N PHE A 36 8.68 10.43 -15.97
CA PHE A 36 9.47 10.05 -17.15
C PHE A 36 8.86 10.57 -18.47
N GLN A 37 7.53 10.66 -18.55
CA GLN A 37 6.86 11.28 -19.70
C GLN A 37 7.16 12.78 -19.77
N GLU A 38 7.13 13.47 -18.63
CA GLU A 38 7.46 14.90 -18.54
C GLU A 38 8.94 15.16 -18.87
N THR A 39 9.87 14.36 -18.32
CA THR A 39 11.31 14.51 -18.63
C THR A 39 11.61 14.20 -20.09
N SER A 40 10.98 13.17 -20.68
CA SER A 40 11.13 12.85 -22.11
C SER A 40 10.72 14.03 -22.98
N ALA A 41 9.59 14.69 -22.69
CA ALA A 41 9.12 15.84 -23.46
C ALA A 41 10.12 17.01 -23.38
N ILE A 42 10.68 17.27 -22.19
CA ILE A 42 11.69 18.32 -22.00
C ILE A 42 12.99 17.97 -22.74
N LYS A 43 13.44 16.72 -22.66
CA LYS A 43 14.65 16.23 -23.32
C LYS A 43 14.56 16.37 -24.84
N ASP A 44 13.42 16.01 -25.42
CA ASP A 44 13.18 16.18 -26.85
C ASP A 44 13.14 17.64 -27.27
N ALA A 45 12.52 18.52 -26.48
CA ALA A 45 12.53 19.96 -26.74
C ALA A 45 13.95 20.54 -26.70
N LYS A 46 14.78 20.12 -25.72
CA LYS A 46 16.18 20.55 -25.61
C LYS A 46 17.05 19.99 -26.73
N ARG A 47 16.84 18.73 -27.14
CA ARG A 47 17.54 18.12 -28.28
C ARG A 47 17.24 18.88 -29.57
N ARG A 48 15.98 19.21 -29.83
CA ARG A 48 15.58 20.00 -31.02
C ARG A 48 16.17 21.42 -30.99
N LEU A 49 16.19 22.07 -29.83
CA LEU A 49 16.80 23.39 -29.68
C LEU A 49 18.31 23.34 -29.94
N LYS A 50 19.01 22.37 -29.34
CA LYS A 50 20.43 22.16 -29.56
C LYS A 50 20.75 21.97 -31.04
N GLN A 51 20.00 21.08 -31.72
CA GLN A 51 20.20 20.81 -33.13
C GLN A 51 20.05 22.07 -34.00
N ARG A 52 19.02 22.89 -33.75
CA ARG A 52 18.87 24.18 -34.46
C ARG A 52 20.05 25.11 -34.22
N CYS A 53 20.51 25.24 -32.98
CA CYS A 53 21.67 26.08 -32.66
C CYS A 53 22.96 25.57 -33.32
N GLU A 54 23.14 24.25 -33.41
CA GLU A 54 24.29 23.64 -34.09
C GLU A 54 24.22 23.88 -35.60
N ASP A 55 23.04 23.76 -36.21
CA ASP A 55 22.82 24.08 -37.63
C ASP A 55 23.08 25.57 -37.91
N ASP A 56 22.60 26.47 -37.05
CA ASP A 56 22.83 27.92 -37.15
C ASP A 56 24.32 28.26 -37.00
N LEU A 57 25.03 27.63 -36.05
CA LEU A 57 26.48 27.78 -35.92
C LEU A 57 27.22 27.35 -37.18
N LYS A 58 26.81 26.23 -37.79
CA LYS A 58 27.37 25.75 -39.05
C LYS A 58 27.12 26.73 -40.19
N ASN A 59 25.91 27.28 -40.28
CA ASN A 59 25.53 28.26 -41.29
C ASN A 59 26.33 29.58 -41.13
N LEU A 60 26.50 30.07 -39.91
CA LEU A 60 27.32 31.25 -39.62
C LEU A 60 28.78 31.00 -39.99
N HIS A 61 29.32 29.82 -39.68
CA HIS A 61 30.68 29.48 -40.06
C HIS A 61 30.87 29.51 -41.59
N GLY A 62 29.89 28.96 -42.33
CA GLY A 62 29.87 29.04 -43.79
C GLY A 62 29.73 30.48 -44.32
N ALA A 63 28.91 31.31 -43.68
CA ALA A 63 28.72 32.71 -44.06
C ALA A 63 29.99 33.55 -43.84
N ILE A 64 30.70 33.35 -42.72
CA ILE A 64 31.98 34.00 -42.43
C ILE A 64 33.02 33.60 -43.48
N GLN A 65 33.19 32.29 -43.74
CA GLN A 65 34.14 31.83 -44.76
C GLN A 65 33.85 32.41 -46.15
N LYS A 66 32.56 32.51 -46.53
CA LYS A 66 32.17 33.13 -47.79
C LYS A 66 32.52 34.62 -47.81
N ALA A 67 32.25 35.34 -46.73
CA ALA A 67 32.59 36.76 -46.61
C ALA A 67 34.11 37.00 -46.64
N ASP A 68 34.91 36.14 -46.00
CA ASP A 68 36.37 36.16 -46.08
C ASP A 68 36.87 36.01 -47.54
N MET A 69 36.27 35.08 -48.30
CA MET A 69 36.61 34.88 -49.71
C MET A 69 36.23 36.09 -50.57
N GLU A 70 35.04 36.65 -50.38
CA GLU A 70 34.57 37.83 -51.12
C GLU A 70 35.42 39.07 -50.80
N ASP A 71 35.82 39.26 -49.54
CA ASP A 71 36.74 40.33 -49.12
C ASP A 71 38.13 40.18 -49.77
N ALA A 72 38.69 38.97 -49.75
CA ALA A 72 39.97 38.68 -50.40
C ALA A 72 39.94 38.94 -51.92
N GLU A 73 38.85 38.58 -52.60
CA GLU A 73 38.66 38.89 -54.02
C GLU A 73 38.54 40.40 -54.28
N ALA A 74 37.78 41.12 -53.45
CA ALA A 74 37.63 42.56 -53.55
C ALA A 74 38.97 43.28 -53.37
N MET A 75 39.76 42.90 -52.35
CA MET A 75 41.10 43.43 -52.14
C MET A 75 42.02 43.19 -53.35
N LYS A 76 41.96 42.00 -53.95
CA LYS A 76 42.74 41.68 -55.15
C LYS A 76 42.34 42.55 -56.35
N ARG A 77 41.04 42.79 -56.56
CA ARG A 77 40.54 43.68 -57.62
C ARG A 77 40.99 45.11 -57.41
N PHE A 78 40.88 45.63 -56.19
CA PHE A 78 41.33 46.97 -55.83
C PHE A 78 42.84 47.13 -56.04
N ALA A 79 43.66 46.18 -55.57
CA ALA A 79 45.10 46.20 -55.78
C ALA A 79 45.47 46.25 -57.27
N THR A 80 44.78 45.46 -58.10
CA THR A 80 44.97 45.45 -59.56
C THR A 80 44.58 46.78 -60.20
N GLN A 81 43.48 47.42 -59.76
CA GLN A 81 43.07 48.74 -60.24
C GLN A 81 44.06 49.83 -59.83
N LYS A 82 44.52 49.79 -58.57
CA LYS A 82 45.53 50.71 -58.07
C LYS A 82 46.82 50.63 -58.86
N GLU A 83 47.32 49.41 -59.15
CA GLU A 83 48.51 49.20 -59.95
C GLU A 83 48.35 49.75 -61.39
N LYS A 84 47.19 49.53 -62.02
CA LYS A 84 46.89 50.12 -63.34
C LYS A 84 46.86 51.64 -63.31
N SER A 85 46.25 52.21 -62.27
CA SER A 85 46.19 53.67 -62.05
C SER A 85 47.60 54.24 -61.87
N GLU A 86 48.46 53.59 -61.08
CA GLU A 86 49.85 53.99 -60.85
C GLU A 86 50.69 53.90 -62.13
N LYS A 87 50.55 52.81 -62.90
CA LYS A 87 51.21 52.69 -64.22
C LYS A 87 50.76 53.79 -65.17
N PHE A 88 49.46 54.09 -65.21
CA PHE A 88 48.93 55.15 -66.05
C PHE A 88 49.49 56.52 -65.65
N ILE A 89 49.63 56.80 -64.35
CA ILE A 89 50.29 58.02 -63.85
C ILE A 89 51.74 58.10 -64.34
N GLN A 90 52.50 57.00 -64.25
CA GLN A 90 53.91 56.98 -64.64
C GLN A 90 54.09 57.15 -66.15
N GLU A 91 53.33 56.42 -66.97
CA GLU A 91 53.36 56.57 -68.43
C GLU A 91 52.95 57.97 -68.88
N ASN A 92 52.06 58.62 -68.12
CA ASN A 92 51.66 59.99 -68.37
C ASN A 92 52.82 60.96 -68.13
N LEU A 93 53.56 60.79 -67.03
CA LEU A 93 54.74 61.61 -66.70
C LEU A 93 55.78 61.54 -67.82
N ASP A 94 56.11 60.33 -68.31
CA ASP A 94 57.14 60.16 -69.34
C ASP A 94 56.76 60.85 -70.67
N ARG A 95 55.47 60.90 -71.01
CA ARG A 95 54.97 61.63 -72.19
C ARG A 95 54.97 63.14 -72.02
N GLN A 96 54.88 63.65 -70.78
CA GLN A 96 54.92 65.10 -70.50
C GLN A 96 56.28 65.70 -70.88
N ASP A 97 57.38 64.98 -70.67
CA ASP A 97 58.72 65.42 -71.03
C ASP A 97 58.90 65.60 -72.56
N GLU A 98 58.25 64.75 -73.34
CA GLU A 98 58.28 64.82 -74.80
C GLU A 98 57.42 65.98 -75.34
N ALA A 99 56.33 66.31 -74.64
CA ALA A 99 55.40 67.39 -74.94
C ALA A 99 55.95 68.80 -74.65
N TRP A 100 56.99 68.94 -73.81
CA TRP A 100 57.67 70.22 -73.58
C TRP A 100 58.10 70.92 -74.87
N ARG A 101 58.37 70.14 -75.93
CA ARG A 101 58.74 70.65 -77.25
C ARG A 101 57.55 71.16 -78.09
N ARG A 102 56.31 70.89 -77.69
CA ARG A 102 55.06 71.31 -78.35
C ARG A 102 54.24 72.32 -77.55
N ILE A 103 54.83 72.88 -76.49
CA ILE A 103 54.21 73.74 -75.48
C ILE A 103 53.44 74.97 -75.98
N GLN A 104 53.77 75.51 -77.15
CA GLN A 104 53.02 76.65 -77.69
C GLN A 104 51.63 76.27 -78.20
N GLU A 105 51.44 75.03 -78.67
CA GLU A 105 50.11 74.51 -79.03
C GLU A 105 49.31 74.02 -77.80
N LEU A 106 50.01 73.70 -76.71
CA LEU A 106 49.47 72.97 -75.55
C LEU A 106 48.71 73.83 -74.53
N GLU A 107 48.74 75.16 -74.61
CA GLU A 107 47.94 76.03 -73.72
C GLU A 107 46.44 75.68 -73.79
N ARG A 108 45.93 75.41 -75.01
CA ARG A 108 44.54 74.98 -75.22
C ARG A 108 44.26 73.54 -74.77
N VAL A 109 45.29 72.71 -74.68
CA VAL A 109 45.18 71.31 -74.21
C VAL A 109 45.20 71.27 -72.68
N LEU A 110 45.94 72.17 -72.03
CA LEU A 110 46.04 72.30 -70.57
C LEU A 110 44.69 72.44 -69.87
N GLN A 111 43.73 73.19 -70.45
CA GLN A 111 42.37 73.28 -69.89
C GLN A 111 41.65 71.93 -69.88
N ARG A 112 41.75 71.14 -70.97
CA ARG A 112 41.13 69.81 -71.06
C ARG A 112 41.76 68.82 -70.08
N LEU A 113 43.09 68.79 -70.00
CA LEU A 113 43.81 67.93 -69.06
C LEU A 113 43.50 68.29 -67.59
N GLY A 114 43.27 69.57 -67.31
CA GLY A 114 42.79 70.01 -65.99
C GLY A 114 41.44 69.39 -65.63
N THR A 115 40.51 69.33 -66.58
CA THR A 115 39.20 68.66 -66.43
C THR A 115 39.36 67.15 -66.25
N GLU A 116 40.16 66.48 -67.09
CA GLU A 116 40.40 65.03 -66.99
C GLU A 116 41.02 64.64 -65.64
N ARG A 117 42.02 65.41 -65.18
CA ARG A 117 42.61 65.20 -63.85
C ARG A 117 41.57 65.37 -62.74
N PHE A 118 40.73 66.41 -62.83
CA PHE A 118 39.68 66.65 -61.85
C PHE A 118 38.66 65.49 -61.82
N GLU A 119 38.23 65.00 -62.98
CA GLU A 119 37.34 63.85 -63.09
C GLU A 119 37.95 62.57 -62.52
N GLU A 120 39.23 62.31 -62.78
CA GLU A 120 39.91 61.12 -62.25
C GLU A 120 40.11 61.20 -60.73
N VAL A 121 40.49 62.37 -60.20
CA VAL A 121 40.57 62.57 -58.73
C VAL A 121 39.21 62.36 -58.08
N LYS A 122 38.13 62.87 -58.69
CA LYS A 122 36.77 62.67 -58.19
C LYS A 122 36.40 61.18 -58.19
N ARG A 123 36.65 60.46 -59.29
CA ARG A 123 36.44 59.00 -59.36
C ARG A 123 37.20 58.27 -58.26
N ARG A 124 38.45 58.65 -58.03
CA ARG A 124 39.32 58.02 -57.01
C ARG A 124 38.82 58.27 -55.58
N ILE A 125 38.31 59.46 -55.29
CA ILE A 125 37.68 59.77 -54.01
C ILE A 125 36.43 58.90 -53.83
N GLU A 126 35.56 58.83 -54.85
CA GLU A 126 34.34 58.02 -54.79
C GLU A 126 34.63 56.51 -54.65
N GLU A 127 35.71 56.01 -55.25
CA GLU A 127 36.16 54.62 -55.06
C GLU A 127 36.74 54.39 -53.67
N ASN A 128 37.54 55.33 -53.15
CA ASN A 128 38.10 55.23 -51.80
C ASN A 128 37.01 55.29 -50.72
N ASP A 129 36.00 56.15 -50.88
CA ASP A 129 34.86 56.23 -49.96
C ASP A 129 34.03 54.95 -49.99
N ARG A 130 33.84 54.36 -51.18
CA ARG A 130 33.17 53.05 -51.33
C ARG A 130 33.96 51.93 -50.64
N GLU A 131 35.28 51.91 -50.80
CA GLU A 131 36.14 50.91 -50.17
C GLU A 131 36.17 51.06 -48.65
N GLU A 132 36.25 52.29 -48.14
CA GLU A 132 36.23 52.53 -46.70
C GLU A 132 34.89 52.14 -46.08
N LYS A 133 33.78 52.47 -46.75
CA LYS A 133 32.44 52.03 -46.32
C LYS A 133 32.32 50.51 -46.27
N ARG A 134 32.84 49.81 -47.29
CA ARG A 134 32.85 48.34 -47.36
C ARG A 134 33.61 47.73 -46.17
N LYS A 135 34.78 48.26 -45.81
CA LYS A 135 35.57 47.79 -44.65
C LYS A 135 34.82 47.96 -43.34
N VAL A 136 34.16 49.10 -43.15
CA VAL A 136 33.35 49.36 -41.95
C VAL A 136 32.17 48.39 -41.87
N GLU A 137 31.45 48.18 -42.98
CA GLU A 137 30.33 47.24 -43.04
C GLU A 137 30.79 45.79 -42.78
N TYR A 138 31.94 45.41 -43.34
CA TYR A 138 32.53 44.09 -43.10
C TYR A 138 32.90 43.88 -41.61
N GLN A 139 33.57 44.86 -41.00
CA GLN A 139 33.92 44.79 -39.58
C GLN A 139 32.68 44.70 -38.69
N GLN A 140 31.64 45.49 -38.97
CA GLN A 140 30.36 45.42 -38.25
C GLN A 140 29.69 44.05 -38.39
N PHE A 141 29.70 43.47 -39.60
CA PHE A 141 29.20 42.12 -39.83
C PHE A 141 29.93 41.08 -39.00
N LEU A 142 31.27 41.13 -38.95
CA LEU A 142 32.08 40.23 -38.14
C LEU A 142 31.79 40.37 -36.65
N ASP A 143 31.62 41.60 -36.15
CA ASP A 143 31.32 41.85 -34.74
C ASP A 143 29.96 41.25 -34.35
N VAL A 144 28.92 41.46 -35.17
CA VAL A 144 27.58 40.88 -34.96
C VAL A 144 27.63 39.35 -35.03
N CYS A 145 28.31 38.79 -36.04
CA CYS A 145 28.47 37.34 -36.16
C CYS A 145 29.23 36.76 -34.97
N GLY A 146 30.28 37.44 -34.50
CA GLY A 146 31.06 37.04 -33.34
C GLY A 146 30.25 37.05 -32.04
N GLN A 147 29.40 38.04 -31.84
CA GLN A 147 28.46 38.08 -30.71
C GLN A 147 27.41 36.98 -30.80
N HIS A 148 26.79 36.81 -31.97
CA HIS A 148 25.76 35.82 -32.17
C HIS A 148 26.30 34.39 -32.00
N LYS A 149 27.50 34.12 -32.52
CA LYS A 149 28.23 32.86 -32.30
C LYS A 149 28.41 32.55 -30.81
N LYS A 150 28.88 33.51 -30.01
CA LYS A 150 29.05 33.33 -28.55
C LYS A 150 27.74 32.98 -27.85
N LEU A 151 26.64 33.64 -28.24
CA LEU A 151 25.31 33.36 -27.68
C LEU A 151 24.81 31.97 -28.03
N LEU A 152 25.04 31.51 -29.27
CA LEU A 152 24.69 30.16 -29.69
C LEU A 152 25.54 29.10 -28.97
N GLU A 153 26.85 29.31 -28.82
CA GLU A 153 27.74 28.43 -28.07
C GLU A 153 27.29 28.28 -26.61
N LEU A 154 26.94 29.40 -25.95
CA LEU A 154 26.36 29.38 -24.60
C LEU A 154 25.01 28.65 -24.56
N SER A 155 24.18 28.80 -25.59
CA SER A 155 22.88 28.13 -25.68
C SER A 155 23.02 26.62 -25.82
N VAL A 156 23.97 26.15 -26.64
CA VAL A 156 24.32 24.73 -26.78
C VAL A 156 24.83 24.18 -25.44
N TYR A 157 25.78 24.89 -24.80
CA TYR A 157 26.31 24.50 -23.50
C TYR A 157 25.21 24.38 -22.43
N ASN A 158 24.29 25.35 -22.37
CA ASN A 158 23.16 25.31 -21.44
C ASN A 158 22.19 24.16 -21.74
N CYS A 159 21.99 23.81 -23.02
CA CYS A 159 21.20 22.63 -23.38
C CYS A 159 21.87 21.33 -22.92
N ASP A 160 23.20 21.23 -23.05
CA ASP A 160 23.96 20.07 -22.59
C ASP A 160 23.95 19.91 -21.07
N LEU A 161 24.06 21.02 -20.33
CA LEU A 161 23.87 21.02 -18.88
C LEU A 161 22.45 20.60 -18.51
N ALA A 162 21.43 21.18 -19.16
CA ALA A 162 20.04 20.83 -18.89
C ALA A 162 19.76 19.34 -19.13
N MET A 163 20.28 18.76 -20.23
CA MET A 163 20.14 17.32 -20.50
C MET A 163 20.82 16.45 -19.45
N ARG A 164 22.00 16.85 -18.95
CA ARG A 164 22.67 16.16 -17.84
C ARG A 164 21.86 16.23 -16.55
N CYS A 165 21.37 17.41 -16.18
CA CYS A 165 20.52 17.59 -15.00
C CYS A 165 19.23 16.77 -15.10
N ILE A 166 18.60 16.71 -16.28
CA ILE A 166 17.42 15.87 -16.51
C ILE A 166 17.75 14.39 -16.29
N GLY A 167 18.88 13.90 -16.80
CA GLY A 167 19.31 12.52 -16.57
C GLY A 167 19.50 12.20 -15.08
N MET A 168 20.16 13.09 -14.34
CA MET A 168 20.31 12.91 -12.89
C MET A 168 18.98 12.94 -12.13
N MET A 169 18.02 13.77 -12.57
CA MET A 169 16.68 13.79 -11.98
C MET A 169 15.90 12.50 -12.30
N GLU A 170 16.03 11.95 -13.52
CA GLU A 170 15.43 10.66 -13.89
C GLU A 170 15.97 9.52 -13.00
N GLU A 171 17.28 9.50 -12.78
CA GLU A 171 17.94 8.52 -11.89
C GLU A 171 17.43 8.65 -10.44
N LEU A 172 17.41 9.87 -9.89
CA LEU A 172 16.95 10.12 -8.53
C LEU A 172 15.47 9.74 -8.34
N VAL A 173 14.61 10.04 -9.33
CA VAL A 173 13.21 9.63 -9.31
C VAL A 173 13.09 8.11 -9.39
N ALA A 174 13.88 7.45 -10.24
CA ALA A 174 13.86 5.99 -10.37
C ALA A 174 14.28 5.28 -9.08
N GLU A 175 15.38 5.73 -8.47
CA GLU A 175 15.88 5.21 -7.20
C GLU A 175 14.87 5.45 -6.07
N GLY A 176 14.34 6.67 -5.97
CA GLY A 176 13.32 7.01 -4.98
C GLY A 176 12.05 6.17 -5.10
N CYS A 177 11.53 5.99 -6.32
CA CYS A 177 10.34 5.17 -6.56
C CYS A 177 10.61 3.69 -6.28
N SER A 178 11.79 3.18 -6.64
CA SER A 178 12.18 1.80 -6.37
C SER A 178 12.31 1.52 -4.87
N ALA A 179 12.90 2.45 -4.12
CA ALA A 179 13.01 2.36 -2.66
C ALA A 179 11.63 2.38 -1.98
N ILE A 180 10.73 3.27 -2.43
CA ILE A 180 9.35 3.33 -1.92
C ILE A 180 8.61 2.03 -2.23
N LYS A 181 8.74 1.50 -3.44
CA LYS A 181 8.12 0.23 -3.83
C LYS A 181 8.62 -0.93 -2.96
N SER A 182 9.93 -1.07 -2.83
CA SER A 182 10.54 -2.11 -1.98
C SER A 182 10.04 -2.03 -0.53
N ARG A 183 9.95 -0.82 0.02
CA ARG A 183 9.38 -0.60 1.35
C ARG A 183 7.89 -0.97 1.42
N HIS A 184 7.09 -0.56 0.43
CA HIS A 184 5.67 -0.87 0.36
C HIS A 184 5.41 -2.37 0.32
N ASP A 185 6.14 -3.08 -0.54
CA ASP A 185 6.04 -4.53 -0.71
C ASP A 185 6.42 -5.25 0.60
N LYS A 186 7.55 -4.86 1.21
CA LYS A 186 7.98 -5.40 2.51
C LYS A 186 6.96 -5.16 3.62
N THR A 187 6.39 -3.95 3.70
CA THR A 187 5.36 -3.64 4.70
C THR A 187 4.09 -4.45 4.47
N ASN A 188 3.69 -4.72 3.22
CA ASN A 188 2.54 -5.59 2.96
C ASN A 188 2.79 -7.04 3.37
N GLU A 189 4.00 -7.56 3.13
CA GLU A 189 4.41 -8.89 3.61
C GLU A 189 4.37 -8.95 5.14
N GLU A 190 4.99 -7.98 5.83
CA GLU A 190 4.97 -7.89 7.29
C GLU A 190 3.54 -7.78 7.86
N LEU A 191 2.65 -7.01 7.21
CA LEU A 191 1.25 -6.87 7.61
C LEU A 191 0.46 -8.17 7.39
N ALA A 192 0.72 -8.90 6.31
CA ALA A 192 0.11 -10.20 6.07
C ALA A 192 0.52 -11.23 7.13
N ASP A 193 1.81 -11.27 7.47
CA ASP A 193 2.33 -12.14 8.52
C ASP A 193 1.74 -11.78 9.89
N LEU A 194 1.68 -10.49 10.23
CA LEU A 194 1.07 -10.01 11.47
C LEU A 194 -0.43 -10.34 11.52
N ARG A 195 -1.17 -10.18 10.42
CA ARG A 195 -2.58 -10.55 10.36
C ARG A 195 -2.78 -12.03 10.66
N LEU A 196 -1.95 -12.89 10.07
CA LEU A 196 -2.02 -14.33 10.31
C LEU A 196 -1.71 -14.68 11.78
N GLN A 197 -0.71 -14.03 12.37
CA GLN A 197 -0.39 -14.19 13.80
C GLN A 197 -1.56 -13.75 14.69
N VAL A 198 -2.20 -12.62 14.40
CA VAL A 198 -3.36 -12.15 15.17
C VAL A 198 -4.54 -13.12 15.06
N HIS A 199 -4.76 -13.76 13.90
CA HIS A 199 -5.76 -14.81 13.76
C HIS A 199 -5.45 -16.05 14.63
N GLN A 200 -4.19 -16.47 14.71
CA GLN A 200 -3.79 -17.58 15.59
C GLN A 200 -3.98 -17.22 17.07
N GLU A 201 -3.62 -16.00 17.49
CA GLU A 201 -3.88 -15.52 18.84
C GLU A 201 -5.39 -15.45 19.14
N TYR A 202 -6.19 -15.00 18.16
CA TYR A 202 -7.63 -14.94 18.28
C TYR A 202 -8.22 -16.34 18.47
N LEU A 203 -7.75 -17.34 17.70
CA LEU A 203 -8.12 -18.74 17.89
C LEU A 203 -7.83 -19.20 19.32
N GLU A 204 -6.66 -18.89 19.88
CA GLU A 204 -6.34 -19.29 21.26
C GLU A 204 -7.24 -18.62 22.30
N ALA A 205 -7.49 -17.32 22.15
CA ALA A 205 -8.37 -16.56 23.04
C ALA A 205 -9.82 -17.06 22.95
N PHE A 206 -10.32 -17.26 21.72
CA PHE A 206 -11.63 -17.82 21.43
C PHE A 206 -11.74 -19.23 22.02
N ARG A 207 -10.77 -20.12 21.80
CA ARG A 207 -10.76 -21.48 22.36
C ARG A 207 -10.93 -21.46 23.88
N ARG A 208 -10.21 -20.57 24.59
CA ARG A 208 -10.32 -20.45 26.06
C ARG A 208 -11.70 -19.94 26.48
N LEU A 209 -12.22 -18.91 25.80
CA LEU A 209 -13.55 -18.36 26.06
C LEU A 209 -14.63 -19.42 25.82
N TYR A 210 -14.64 -20.03 24.65
CA TYR A 210 -15.65 -20.98 24.20
C TYR A 210 -15.68 -22.24 25.09
N LYS A 211 -14.52 -22.77 25.47
CA LYS A 211 -14.44 -23.86 26.46
C LYS A 211 -15.03 -23.48 27.81
N THR A 212 -14.76 -22.25 28.28
CA THR A 212 -15.27 -21.77 29.57
C THR A 212 -16.78 -21.61 29.52
N LEU A 213 -17.32 -21.00 28.47
CA LEU A 213 -18.76 -20.87 28.25
C LEU A 213 -19.41 -22.25 28.16
N GLY A 214 -18.86 -23.17 27.37
CA GLY A 214 -19.37 -24.54 27.25
C GLY A 214 -19.38 -25.29 28.58
N GLN A 215 -18.39 -25.09 29.45
CA GLN A 215 -18.40 -25.62 30.82
C GLN A 215 -19.49 -25.02 31.69
N LEU A 216 -19.71 -23.71 31.60
CA LEU A 216 -20.75 -23.02 32.36
C LEU A 216 -22.15 -23.47 31.90
N VAL A 217 -22.38 -23.52 30.60
CA VAL A 217 -23.62 -24.06 29.99
C VAL A 217 -23.86 -25.48 30.50
N TYR A 218 -22.88 -26.38 30.38
CA TYR A 218 -23.03 -27.75 30.86
C TYR A 218 -23.40 -27.82 32.35
N LYS A 219 -22.76 -27.02 33.20
CA LYS A 219 -23.07 -26.97 34.65
C LYS A 219 -24.48 -26.44 34.91
N LYS A 220 -24.92 -25.40 34.18
CA LYS A 220 -26.25 -24.82 34.31
C LYS A 220 -27.34 -25.78 33.81
N GLU A 221 -27.12 -26.49 32.72
CA GLU A 221 -28.00 -27.56 32.25
C GLU A 221 -28.15 -28.67 33.31
N LYS A 222 -27.04 -29.11 33.91
CA LYS A 222 -27.09 -30.11 34.99
C LYS A 222 -27.78 -29.58 36.24
N ARG A 223 -27.58 -28.31 36.58
CA ARG A 223 -28.29 -27.66 37.67
C ARG A 223 -29.79 -27.59 37.41
N LEU A 224 -30.18 -27.30 36.16
CA LEU A 224 -31.59 -27.27 35.75
C LEU A 224 -32.23 -28.66 35.85
N GLU A 225 -31.54 -29.70 35.37
CA GLU A 225 -31.99 -31.09 35.53
C GLU A 225 -32.19 -31.50 37.00
N GLU A 226 -31.31 -31.05 37.89
CA GLU A 226 -31.42 -31.28 39.34
C GLU A 226 -32.62 -30.54 39.94
N ILE A 227 -32.83 -29.28 39.56
CA ILE A 227 -33.98 -28.49 40.00
C ILE A 227 -35.29 -29.16 39.53
N ASP A 228 -35.35 -29.62 38.28
CA ASP A 228 -36.52 -30.35 37.75
C ASP A 228 -36.77 -31.66 38.52
N ARG A 229 -35.71 -32.40 38.88
CA ARG A 229 -35.84 -33.59 39.74
C ARG A 229 -36.38 -33.20 41.12
N ASN A 230 -35.86 -32.15 41.73
CA ASN A 230 -36.33 -31.67 43.03
C ASN A 230 -37.79 -31.21 42.97
N ILE A 231 -38.20 -30.50 41.91
CA ILE A 231 -39.59 -30.10 41.70
C ILE A 231 -40.50 -31.33 41.63
N ARG A 232 -40.10 -32.38 40.89
CA ARG A 232 -40.85 -33.63 40.83
C ARG A 232 -40.95 -34.30 42.20
N THR A 233 -39.84 -34.44 42.93
CA THR A 233 -39.82 -35.04 44.26
C THR A 233 -40.69 -34.25 45.25
N THR A 234 -40.55 -32.92 45.30
CA THR A 234 -41.34 -32.05 46.17
C THR A 234 -42.82 -32.05 45.78
N HIS A 235 -43.15 -32.18 44.50
CA HIS A 235 -44.52 -32.35 44.06
C HIS A 235 -45.14 -33.65 44.56
N ILE A 236 -44.43 -34.78 44.46
CA ILE A 236 -44.90 -36.06 44.99
C ILE A 236 -45.10 -35.98 46.50
N GLN A 237 -44.17 -35.36 47.23
CA GLN A 237 -44.30 -35.15 48.68
C GLN A 237 -45.50 -34.26 49.03
N LEU A 238 -45.76 -33.22 48.23
CA LEU A 238 -46.92 -32.35 48.41
C LEU A 238 -48.23 -33.12 48.21
N GLU A 239 -48.36 -33.90 47.13
CA GLU A 239 -49.57 -34.70 46.88
C GLU A 239 -49.82 -35.70 48.02
N PHE A 240 -48.77 -36.41 48.44
CA PHE A 240 -48.87 -37.35 49.57
C PHE A 240 -49.29 -36.63 50.85
N ALA A 241 -48.67 -35.50 51.19
CA ALA A 241 -49.02 -34.71 52.36
C ALA A 241 -50.47 -34.19 52.32
N ILE A 242 -50.99 -33.84 51.13
CA ILE A 242 -52.40 -33.44 50.95
C ILE A 242 -53.32 -34.64 51.20
N GLU A 243 -53.02 -35.79 50.60
CA GLU A 243 -53.82 -37.02 50.77
C GLU A 243 -53.84 -37.52 52.22
N THR A 244 -52.75 -37.34 52.97
CA THR A 244 -52.65 -37.74 54.38
C THR A 244 -53.02 -36.64 55.37
N PHE A 245 -53.49 -35.47 54.91
CA PHE A 245 -53.77 -34.28 55.74
C PHE A 245 -52.59 -33.86 56.64
N ASP A 246 -51.34 -34.03 56.16
CA ASP A 246 -50.13 -33.64 56.88
C ASP A 246 -49.99 -32.10 56.88
N PRO A 247 -49.86 -31.44 58.05
CA PRO A 247 -49.61 -30.01 58.17
C PRO A 247 -48.39 -29.50 57.37
N ASN A 248 -47.43 -30.35 57.04
CA ASN A 248 -46.26 -29.99 56.24
C ASN A 248 -46.58 -29.74 54.76
N ALA A 249 -47.81 -30.03 54.28
CA ALA A 249 -48.22 -29.74 52.90
C ALA A 249 -47.93 -28.28 52.49
N LYS A 250 -48.15 -27.32 53.40
CA LYS A 250 -47.83 -25.90 53.13
C LYS A 250 -46.34 -25.68 52.86
N LYS A 251 -45.44 -26.34 53.61
CA LYS A 251 -43.99 -26.23 53.41
C LYS A 251 -43.57 -26.79 52.05
N HIS A 252 -44.13 -27.92 51.62
CA HIS A 252 -43.85 -28.49 50.30
C HIS A 252 -44.38 -27.60 49.17
N SER A 253 -45.53 -26.95 49.36
CA SER A 253 -46.09 -25.98 48.41
C SER A 253 -45.18 -24.75 48.26
N ASP A 254 -44.73 -24.17 49.38
CA ASP A 254 -43.83 -23.01 49.36
C ASP A 254 -42.46 -23.38 48.77
N ALA A 255 -41.90 -24.54 49.13
CA ALA A 255 -40.66 -25.06 48.55
C ALA A 255 -40.79 -25.28 47.03
N LYS A 256 -41.92 -25.81 46.55
CA LYS A 256 -42.19 -25.99 45.12
C LYS A 256 -42.20 -24.64 44.39
N LYS A 257 -42.84 -23.60 44.96
CA LYS A 257 -42.83 -22.24 44.37
C LYS A 257 -41.42 -21.66 44.28
N GLU A 258 -40.62 -21.79 45.33
CA GLU A 258 -39.22 -21.32 45.32
C GLU A 258 -38.36 -22.09 44.31
N LEU A 259 -38.57 -23.41 44.16
CA LEU A 259 -37.89 -24.19 43.12
C LEU A 259 -38.25 -23.72 41.70
N TYR A 260 -39.51 -23.35 41.43
CA TYR A 260 -39.89 -22.79 40.12
C TYR A 260 -39.25 -21.41 39.85
N LYS A 261 -39.14 -20.56 40.88
CA LYS A 261 -38.41 -19.28 40.73
C LYS A 261 -36.93 -19.53 40.41
N LEU A 262 -36.29 -20.43 41.15
CA LEU A 262 -34.90 -20.81 40.92
C LEU A 262 -34.71 -21.45 39.53
N ARG A 263 -35.67 -22.28 39.08
CA ARG A 263 -35.70 -22.85 37.73
C ARG A 263 -35.67 -21.76 36.67
N ALA A 264 -36.59 -20.78 36.77
CA ALA A 264 -36.68 -19.68 35.82
C ALA A 264 -35.39 -18.84 35.78
N GLN A 265 -34.79 -18.54 36.93
CA GLN A 265 -33.51 -17.83 37.02
C GLN A 265 -32.37 -18.60 36.33
N VAL A 266 -32.27 -19.90 36.57
CA VAL A 266 -31.25 -20.75 35.95
C VAL A 266 -31.48 -20.90 34.44
N GLU A 267 -32.74 -20.94 33.99
CA GLU A 267 -33.10 -20.95 32.56
C GLU A 267 -32.67 -19.65 31.87
N GLU A 268 -32.93 -18.48 32.47
CA GLU A 268 -32.52 -17.18 31.93
C GLU A 268 -30.99 -17.08 31.83
N GLU A 269 -30.26 -17.48 32.88
CA GLU A 269 -28.80 -17.51 32.86
C GLU A 269 -28.25 -18.49 31.81
N LEU A 270 -28.90 -19.64 31.62
CA LEU A 270 -28.52 -20.62 30.62
C LEU A 270 -28.71 -20.06 29.21
N GLU A 271 -29.82 -19.38 28.95
CA GLU A 271 -30.09 -18.75 27.65
C GLU A 271 -29.08 -17.66 27.34
N MET A 272 -28.80 -16.76 28.31
CA MET A 272 -27.75 -15.74 28.15
C MET A 272 -26.38 -16.34 27.82
N LEU A 273 -26.03 -17.49 28.41
CA LEU A 273 -24.77 -18.18 28.10
C LEU A 273 -24.78 -18.78 26.69
N LYS A 274 -25.90 -19.32 26.23
CA LYS A 274 -26.04 -19.85 24.86
C LYS A 274 -25.97 -18.75 23.82
N ASP A 275 -26.63 -17.62 24.06
CA ASP A 275 -26.55 -16.43 23.21
C ASP A 275 -25.12 -15.93 23.08
N LYS A 276 -24.40 -15.85 24.22
CA LYS A 276 -22.97 -15.50 24.21
C LYS A 276 -22.12 -16.47 23.41
N MET A 277 -22.41 -17.77 23.48
CA MET A 277 -21.69 -18.76 22.67
C MET A 277 -21.99 -18.60 21.18
N ALA A 278 -23.25 -18.38 20.81
CA ALA A 278 -23.64 -18.16 19.42
C ALA A 278 -22.99 -16.90 18.83
N GLN A 279 -22.99 -15.79 19.56
CA GLN A 279 -22.31 -14.55 19.14
C GLN A 279 -20.80 -14.73 19.01
N ALA A 280 -20.18 -15.45 19.96
CA ALA A 280 -18.74 -15.71 19.89
C ALA A 280 -18.37 -16.58 18.67
N LEU A 281 -19.22 -17.55 18.31
CA LEU A 281 -19.09 -18.36 17.09
C LEU A 281 -19.17 -17.51 15.83
N GLU A 282 -20.18 -16.65 15.73
CA GLU A 282 -20.36 -15.75 14.57
C GLU A 282 -19.13 -14.83 14.39
N MET A 283 -18.63 -14.26 15.48
CA MET A 283 -17.43 -13.42 15.48
C MET A 283 -16.14 -14.18 15.14
N PHE A 284 -16.11 -15.50 15.34
CA PHE A 284 -14.96 -16.34 15.01
C PHE A 284 -14.89 -16.68 13.51
N GLY A 285 -16.01 -16.66 12.78
CA GLY A 285 -16.10 -17.03 11.36
C GLY A 285 -15.00 -16.44 10.46
N PRO A 286 -14.74 -15.10 10.48
CA PRO A 286 -13.67 -14.51 9.68
C PRO A 286 -12.27 -15.04 10.01
N THR A 287 -12.04 -15.43 11.27
CA THR A 287 -10.77 -16.03 11.69
C THR A 287 -10.65 -17.47 11.22
N GLU A 288 -11.73 -18.25 11.31
CA GLU A 288 -11.79 -19.60 10.77
C GLU A 288 -11.48 -19.62 9.27
N ASP A 289 -12.14 -18.76 8.49
CA ASP A 289 -11.90 -18.64 7.06
C ASP A 289 -10.45 -18.28 6.73
N ALA A 290 -9.88 -17.31 7.46
CA ALA A 290 -8.50 -16.88 7.26
C ALA A 290 -7.48 -17.99 7.58
N LEU A 291 -7.68 -18.74 8.66
CA LEU A 291 -6.81 -19.85 9.05
C LEU A 291 -6.89 -21.01 8.04
N ASN A 292 -8.10 -21.33 7.57
CA ASN A 292 -8.31 -22.34 6.54
C ASN A 292 -7.65 -21.96 5.21
N GLN A 293 -7.79 -20.70 4.78
CA GLN A 293 -7.13 -20.19 3.57
C GLN A 293 -5.59 -20.22 3.68
N ALA A 294 -5.06 -20.00 4.89
CA ALA A 294 -3.64 -20.11 5.17
C ALA A 294 -3.14 -21.57 5.34
N GLY A 295 -4.05 -22.56 5.28
CA GLY A 295 -3.70 -23.98 5.44
C GLY A 295 -3.27 -24.36 6.85
N ILE A 296 -3.72 -23.61 7.88
CA ILE A 296 -3.43 -23.91 9.27
C ILE A 296 -4.44 -24.94 9.78
N GLU A 297 -3.98 -26.15 10.07
CA GLU A 297 -4.81 -27.17 10.68
C GLU A 297 -5.07 -26.87 12.16
N PHE A 298 -6.34 -26.86 12.56
CA PHE A 298 -6.74 -26.75 13.96
C PHE A 298 -8.03 -27.52 14.20
N VAL A 299 -8.24 -28.00 15.43
CA VAL A 299 -9.53 -28.55 15.86
C VAL A 299 -10.44 -27.39 16.25
N HIS A 300 -11.65 -27.36 15.71
CA HIS A 300 -12.59 -26.29 15.98
C HIS A 300 -12.99 -26.31 17.47
N PRO A 301 -12.90 -25.18 18.22
CA PRO A 301 -13.18 -25.18 19.66
C PRO A 301 -14.58 -25.66 20.06
N ALA A 302 -15.56 -25.59 19.15
CA ALA A 302 -16.88 -26.18 19.39
C ALA A 302 -16.85 -27.72 19.43
N GLU A 303 -16.08 -28.35 18.54
CA GLU A 303 -15.87 -29.81 18.56
C GLU A 303 -15.18 -30.24 19.86
N GLU A 304 -14.16 -29.47 20.31
CA GLU A 304 -13.48 -29.74 21.58
C GLU A 304 -14.44 -29.66 22.79
N VAL A 305 -15.44 -28.76 22.74
CA VAL A 305 -16.48 -28.65 23.78
C VAL A 305 -17.45 -29.81 23.72
N GLU A 306 -17.88 -30.22 22.52
CA GLU A 306 -18.76 -31.37 22.32
C GLU A 306 -18.12 -32.67 22.79
N ASP A 307 -16.88 -32.94 22.40
CA ASP A 307 -16.11 -34.11 22.85
C ASP A 307 -15.93 -34.11 24.39
N GLY A 308 -15.61 -32.95 24.94
CA GLY A 308 -15.54 -32.76 26.40
C GLY A 308 -16.88 -33.03 27.10
N ASN A 309 -18.00 -32.65 26.50
CA ASN A 309 -19.35 -32.90 27.03
C ASN A 309 -19.74 -34.38 26.92
N LEU A 310 -19.40 -35.05 25.81
CA LEU A 310 -19.60 -36.49 25.63
C LEU A 310 -18.81 -37.29 26.68
N THR A 311 -17.54 -36.94 26.89
CA THR A 311 -16.69 -37.55 27.93
C THR A 311 -17.29 -37.39 29.33
N ARG A 312 -17.83 -36.21 29.67
CA ARG A 312 -18.51 -35.98 30.95
C ARG A 312 -19.78 -36.81 31.09
N ARG A 313 -20.59 -36.89 30.03
CA ARG A 313 -21.81 -37.69 30.01
C ARG A 313 -21.50 -39.18 30.21
N SER A 314 -20.47 -39.71 29.55
CA SER A 314 -20.00 -41.09 29.75
C SER A 314 -19.67 -41.37 31.21
N LYS A 315 -18.81 -40.53 31.82
CA LYS A 315 -18.44 -40.66 33.24
C LYS A 315 -19.63 -40.61 34.18
N MET A 316 -20.61 -39.73 33.91
CA MET A 316 -21.84 -39.64 34.72
C MET A 316 -22.72 -40.88 34.60
N VAL A 317 -22.80 -41.48 33.42
CA VAL A 317 -23.52 -42.75 33.21
C VAL A 317 -22.83 -43.88 33.95
N GLU A 318 -21.50 -43.96 33.89
CA GLU A 318 -20.71 -44.93 34.65
C GLU A 318 -20.94 -44.80 36.16
N TYR A 319 -20.93 -43.57 36.71
CA TYR A 319 -21.22 -43.34 38.13
C TYR A 319 -22.66 -43.75 38.52
N ARG A 320 -23.65 -43.46 37.66
CA ARG A 320 -25.04 -43.88 37.90
C ARG A 320 -25.17 -45.40 37.86
N ALA A 321 -24.51 -46.07 36.92
CA ALA A 321 -24.50 -47.53 36.84
C ALA A 321 -23.89 -48.14 38.11
N HIS A 322 -22.82 -47.55 38.64
CA HIS A 322 -22.21 -47.99 39.90
C HIS A 322 -23.14 -47.79 41.10
N LEU A 323 -23.82 -46.64 41.20
CA LEU A 323 -24.80 -46.37 42.27
C LEU A 323 -26.01 -47.30 42.19
N ALA A 324 -26.56 -47.52 41.00
CA ALA A 324 -27.68 -48.44 40.79
C ALA A 324 -27.31 -49.86 41.20
N LYS A 325 -26.10 -50.33 40.86
CA LYS A 325 -25.58 -51.64 41.30
C LYS A 325 -25.47 -51.72 42.83
N GLN A 326 -25.06 -50.65 43.50
CA GLN A 326 -25.04 -50.61 44.97
C GLN A 326 -26.44 -50.63 45.59
N GLU A 327 -27.41 -49.93 45.00
CA GLU A 327 -28.81 -49.97 45.44
C GLU A 327 -29.43 -51.34 45.22
N GLU A 328 -29.18 -52.00 44.08
CA GLU A 328 -29.64 -53.37 43.82
C GLU A 328 -29.12 -54.36 44.88
N VAL A 329 -27.85 -54.22 45.27
CA VAL A 329 -27.25 -55.05 46.34
C VAL A 329 -27.93 -54.79 47.69
N LYS A 330 -28.23 -53.54 48.04
CA LYS A 330 -28.95 -53.20 49.28
C LYS A 330 -30.38 -53.75 49.28
N ILE A 331 -31.12 -53.56 48.18
CA ILE A 331 -32.48 -54.08 48.03
C ILE A 331 -32.49 -55.62 48.11
N ALA A 332 -31.48 -56.29 47.53
CA ALA A 332 -31.33 -57.73 47.64
C ALA A 332 -31.10 -58.19 49.09
N ALA A 333 -30.26 -57.48 49.85
CA ALA A 333 -30.01 -57.75 51.27
C ALA A 333 -31.28 -57.55 52.12
N GLU A 334 -32.01 -56.45 51.93
CA GLU A 334 -33.28 -56.20 52.63
C GLU A 334 -34.35 -57.25 52.28
N ARG A 335 -34.41 -57.69 51.02
CA ARG A 335 -35.30 -58.80 50.61
C ARG A 335 -34.94 -60.12 51.28
N GLU A 336 -33.65 -60.41 51.45
CA GLU A 336 -33.13 -61.56 52.21
C GLU A 336 -33.54 -61.46 53.69
N GLU A 337 -33.37 -60.30 54.31
CA GLU A 337 -33.75 -60.06 55.70
C GLU A 337 -35.27 -60.16 55.93
N LEU A 338 -36.06 -59.60 55.02
CA LEU A 338 -37.52 -59.75 55.02
C LEU A 338 -37.94 -61.22 54.84
N LYS A 339 -37.25 -62.00 54.01
CA LYS A 339 -37.47 -63.45 53.90
C LYS A 339 -37.14 -64.16 55.22
N ARG A 340 -36.02 -63.85 55.87
CA ARG A 340 -35.65 -64.43 57.17
C ARG A 340 -36.67 -64.06 58.25
N SER A 341 -37.09 -62.79 58.30
CA SER A 341 -38.12 -62.30 59.23
C SER A 341 -39.47 -62.98 59.00
N LYS A 342 -39.89 -63.15 57.74
CA LYS A 342 -41.11 -63.94 57.41
C LYS A 342 -40.97 -65.39 57.82
N THR A 343 -39.80 -65.99 57.67
CA THR A 343 -39.54 -67.38 58.07
C THR A 343 -39.59 -67.53 59.59
N LEU A 344 -38.98 -66.60 60.35
CA LEU A 344 -39.05 -66.53 61.81
C LEU A 344 -40.47 -66.28 62.32
N GLN A 345 -41.23 -65.36 61.71
CA GLN A 345 -42.65 -65.19 62.02
C GLN A 345 -43.45 -66.46 61.73
N SER A 346 -43.21 -67.13 60.60
CA SER A 346 -43.90 -68.39 60.27
C SER A 346 -43.55 -69.53 61.24
N GLN A 347 -42.31 -69.58 61.74
CA GLN A 347 -41.89 -70.54 62.78
C GLN A 347 -42.49 -70.19 64.15
N GLN A 348 -42.59 -68.91 64.51
CA GLN A 348 -43.31 -68.50 65.73
C GLN A 348 -44.80 -68.81 65.65
N TYR A 349 -45.44 -68.65 64.47
CA TYR A 349 -46.82 -69.04 64.27
C TYR A 349 -47.01 -70.57 64.24
N ARG A 350 -46.07 -71.35 63.68
CA ARG A 350 -46.09 -72.82 63.79
C ARG A 350 -45.83 -73.31 65.22
N GLY A 351 -44.94 -72.67 65.95
CA GLY A 351 -44.71 -72.95 67.38
C GLY A 351 -45.95 -72.67 68.23
N LYS A 352 -46.69 -71.59 67.93
CA LYS A 352 -47.95 -71.28 68.62
C LYS A 352 -49.11 -72.16 68.19
N THR A 353 -49.17 -72.63 66.94
CA THR A 353 -50.24 -73.56 66.52
C THR A 353 -50.05 -74.98 67.06
N VAL A 354 -48.83 -75.43 67.34
CA VAL A 354 -48.63 -76.73 68.00
C VAL A 354 -49.04 -76.70 69.48
N GLN A 355 -48.98 -75.55 70.16
CA GLN A 355 -49.41 -75.45 71.55
C GLN A 355 -50.94 -75.29 71.76
N GLN A 356 -51.73 -75.08 70.70
CA GLN A 356 -53.20 -74.96 70.83
C GLN A 356 -54.00 -76.19 70.38
N ILE A 357 -53.36 -77.33 70.10
CA ILE A 357 -54.07 -78.60 69.78
C ILE A 357 -53.88 -79.68 70.88
N THR A 358 -53.35 -79.32 72.05
CA THR A 358 -53.19 -80.28 73.17
C THR A 358 -53.73 -79.80 74.52
N GLN A 359 -54.73 -78.92 74.51
CA GLN A 359 -55.65 -78.72 75.63
C GLN A 359 -57.07 -78.79 75.10
#